data_AF-A0A1F7I3Y0-F1
#
_entry.id   AF-A0A1F7I3Y0-F1
#
_cell.length_a   1.000
_cell.length_b   1.000
_cell.length_c   1.000
_cell.angle_alpha   90.00
_cell.angle_beta   90.00
_cell.angle_gamma   90.00
#
_symmetry.space_group_name_H-M   'P 1'
#
loop_
_entity.id
_entity.type
_entity.pdbx_description
1 polymer ?
#
loop_
_entity_poly.entity_id
_entity_poly.type
_entity_poly.pdbx_seq_one_letter_code
_entity_poly.pdbx_strand_id
1 'polypeptide(L)'
;MDQSKYKAIALFAIFFTALIAGTFILLTQFVFRSRATAGVPSLSFATEPTSAEAGQNFDLVLKVNPNGSSFYAFELYFNYDPTKVEFQNSTQLEQNITSGFLIGQSSVDTTNHKITLLGAKPSTPFSGTAEQEIARIKLKLKESAAGEYQFNWLENTKLGTNLNIEKINGVFLVGSQAGAGLYLGSPNVVVSSAGKALVQRDSDLNTEIFLVTSGQLVKSADVVFPYDDTKLTFQNSTNLNQNIEINPNSGFNSQFVLTNIDTTKKKITIAFIAPSANQIPTPVQSSNAILLATVKFKVKTDAPLGDMSLVLDKSSTVYNMQTKNILTNMDGLELSIVEVIPPITGPISIPPITGDPGPLSLNLKLRFQGILAEPAHEFNHLKVKVSLVSTFDSSGEATLVDFVSDKDGIWSGEATFNPPTKFFPGGGYKLFVKGPKHLQKRICENLPKETAEGTYHCENGEIVLQPGKNDLDLTGVFLLVGDLPNNGAQDGVVNSYDISLVRNNLGNSDAETVALADLNLDGKVDTQDYSLVIAALSVRSDEGE
;
A
#
# COMPACT_ATOMS: atom_id res chain seq x y z
N MET A 1 -8.42 -45.90 -68.90
CA MET A 1 -7.88 -44.54 -68.72
C MET A 1 -6.54 -44.67 -68.03
N ASP A 2 -5.49 -44.12 -68.64
CA ASP A 2 -4.08 -44.45 -68.37
C ASP A 2 -3.65 -44.05 -66.94
N GLN A 3 -3.05 -44.98 -66.19
CA GLN A 3 -2.67 -44.79 -64.78
C GLN A 3 -1.66 -43.64 -64.60
N SER A 4 -0.89 -43.35 -65.65
CA SER A 4 -0.01 -42.19 -65.77
C SER A 4 -0.78 -40.85 -65.62
N LYS A 5 -1.96 -40.74 -66.22
CA LYS A 5 -2.77 -39.51 -66.20
C LYS A 5 -3.37 -39.25 -64.81
N TYR A 6 -3.75 -40.30 -64.09
CA TYR A 6 -4.27 -40.16 -62.71
C TYR A 6 -3.20 -39.68 -61.73
N LYS A 7 -1.95 -40.17 -61.85
CA LYS A 7 -0.85 -39.70 -61.01
C LYS A 7 -0.52 -38.23 -61.26
N ALA A 8 -0.54 -37.79 -62.52
CA ALA A 8 -0.31 -36.39 -62.86
C ALA A 8 -1.40 -35.47 -62.31
N ILE A 9 -2.67 -35.85 -62.42
CA ILE A 9 -3.80 -35.07 -61.89
C ILE A 9 -3.76 -35.01 -60.35
N ALA A 10 -3.45 -36.13 -59.68
CA ALA A 10 -3.35 -36.16 -58.22
C ALA A 10 -2.22 -35.28 -57.68
N LEU A 11 -1.05 -35.30 -58.31
CA LEU A 11 0.07 -34.43 -57.92
C LEU A 11 -0.26 -32.95 -58.11
N PHE A 12 -0.95 -32.60 -59.20
CA PHE A 12 -1.37 -31.23 -59.45
C PHE A 12 -2.40 -30.74 -58.42
N ALA A 13 -3.35 -31.60 -58.04
CA ALA A 13 -4.34 -31.28 -57.01
C ALA A 13 -3.69 -31.05 -55.63
N ILE A 14 -2.73 -31.90 -55.24
CA ILE A 14 -2.00 -31.75 -53.96
C ILE A 14 -1.20 -30.44 -53.96
N PHE A 15 -0.48 -30.14 -55.04
CA PHE A 15 0.30 -28.90 -55.16
C PHE A 15 -0.58 -27.66 -55.07
N PHE A 16 -1.73 -27.66 -55.77
CA PHE A 16 -2.66 -26.54 -55.76
C PHE A 16 -3.30 -26.32 -54.38
N THR A 17 -3.62 -27.42 -53.67
CA THR A 17 -4.18 -27.35 -52.32
C THR A 17 -3.15 -26.80 -51.32
N ALA A 18 -1.88 -27.21 -51.44
CA ALA A 18 -0.78 -26.68 -50.62
C ALA A 18 -0.53 -25.18 -50.89
N LEU A 19 -0.65 -24.74 -52.14
CA LEU A 19 -0.51 -23.33 -52.52
C LEU A 19 -1.61 -22.46 -51.89
N ILE A 20 -2.86 -22.92 -51.94
CA ILE A 20 -4.00 -22.20 -51.33
C ILE A 20 -3.83 -22.14 -49.82
N ALA A 21 -3.48 -23.26 -49.17
CA ALA A 21 -3.25 -23.30 -47.74
C ALA A 21 -2.10 -22.37 -47.31
N GLY A 22 -0.99 -22.36 -48.04
CA GLY A 22 0.13 -21.46 -47.78
C GLY A 22 -0.23 -19.99 -47.95
N THR A 23 -1.04 -19.66 -48.97
CA THR A 23 -1.51 -18.29 -49.20
C THR A 23 -2.46 -17.83 -48.09
N PHE A 24 -3.33 -18.73 -47.61
CA PHE A 24 -4.22 -18.46 -46.49
C PHE A 24 -3.45 -18.22 -45.18
N ILE A 25 -2.42 -19.02 -44.89
CA ILE A 25 -1.55 -18.84 -43.71
C ILE A 25 -0.78 -17.51 -43.79
N LEU A 26 -0.26 -17.14 -44.97
CA LEU A 26 0.42 -15.86 -45.14
C LEU A 26 -0.54 -14.67 -45.03
N LEU A 27 -1.77 -14.79 -45.54
CA LEU A 27 -2.81 -13.77 -45.40
C LEU A 27 -3.26 -13.62 -43.94
N THR A 28 -3.42 -14.71 -43.18
CA THR A 28 -3.77 -14.61 -41.76
C THR A 28 -2.63 -14.00 -40.94
N GLN A 29 -1.37 -14.30 -41.25
CA GLN A 29 -0.22 -13.67 -40.60
C GLN A 29 -0.06 -12.18 -40.94
N PHE A 30 -0.46 -11.74 -42.15
CA PHE A 30 -0.37 -10.32 -42.54
C PHE A 30 -1.57 -9.49 -42.07
N VAL A 31 -2.77 -10.07 -42.04
CA VAL A 31 -4.01 -9.36 -41.65
C VAL A 31 -4.19 -9.33 -40.13
N PHE A 32 -3.72 -10.34 -39.40
CA PHE A 32 -3.81 -10.43 -37.94
C PHE A 32 -2.46 -10.23 -37.26
N ARG A 33 -1.73 -9.16 -37.61
CA ARG A 33 -0.77 -8.63 -36.63
C ARG A 33 -1.61 -8.18 -35.44
N SER A 34 -1.51 -8.91 -34.33
CA SER A 34 -2.06 -8.53 -33.04
C SER A 34 -1.58 -7.12 -32.74
N ARG A 35 -2.40 -6.12 -33.07
CA ARG A 35 -2.20 -4.78 -32.55
C ARG A 35 -2.45 -4.95 -31.07
N ALA A 36 -1.41 -4.78 -30.26
CA ALA A 36 -1.58 -4.68 -28.82
C ALA A 36 -2.74 -3.71 -28.59
N THR A 37 -3.78 -4.17 -27.87
CA THR A 37 -4.91 -3.33 -27.51
C THR A 37 -4.33 -2.07 -26.89
N ALA A 38 -4.56 -0.92 -27.52
CA ALA A 38 -4.04 0.33 -27.00
C ALA A 38 -4.59 0.50 -25.58
N GLY A 39 -3.71 0.75 -24.60
CA GLY A 39 -4.12 0.93 -23.22
C GLY A 39 -5.05 2.14 -23.07
N VAL A 40 -5.86 2.13 -22.03
CA VAL A 40 -6.80 3.24 -21.77
C VAL A 40 -5.98 4.43 -21.23
N PRO A 41 -5.96 5.59 -21.90
CA PRO A 41 -5.28 6.77 -21.38
C PRO A 41 -5.99 7.29 -20.13
N SER A 42 -5.22 7.83 -19.17
CA SER A 42 -5.74 8.36 -17.92
C SER A 42 -5.44 9.85 -17.75
N LEU A 43 -6.38 10.59 -17.16
CA LEU A 43 -6.25 11.99 -16.79
C LEU A 43 -6.17 12.13 -15.28
N SER A 44 -5.26 12.98 -14.80
CA SER A 44 -5.02 13.21 -13.38
C SER A 44 -4.75 14.69 -13.08
N PHE A 45 -4.89 15.05 -11.81
CA PHE A 45 -4.51 16.36 -11.28
C PHE A 45 -3.26 16.22 -10.41
N ALA A 46 -2.42 17.25 -10.38
CA ALA A 46 -1.37 17.44 -9.39
C ALA A 46 -1.34 18.91 -8.94
N THR A 47 -0.67 19.21 -7.84
CA THR A 47 -0.42 20.59 -7.41
C THR A 47 1.05 20.91 -7.36
N GLU A 48 1.41 22.16 -7.65
CA GLU A 48 2.75 22.68 -7.49
C GLU A 48 2.71 24.04 -6.76
N PRO A 49 3.25 24.15 -5.53
CA PRO A 49 3.83 23.06 -4.73
C PRO A 49 2.82 21.95 -4.37
N THR A 50 3.32 20.77 -4.02
CA THR A 50 2.49 19.60 -3.65
C THR A 50 1.62 19.83 -2.42
N SER A 51 1.92 20.86 -1.63
CA SER A 51 1.07 21.38 -0.55
C SER A 51 1.10 22.91 -0.57
N ALA A 52 -0.04 23.54 -0.30
CA ALA A 52 -0.15 25.00 -0.21
C ALA A 52 -0.93 25.37 1.06
N GLU A 53 -0.52 26.45 1.74
CA GLU A 53 -1.20 26.96 2.93
C GLU A 53 -2.37 27.88 2.53
N ALA A 54 -3.31 28.08 3.46
CA ALA A 54 -4.35 29.09 3.30
C ALA A 54 -3.72 30.47 2.97
N GLY A 55 -4.22 31.13 1.93
CA GLY A 55 -3.67 32.38 1.41
C GLY A 55 -2.51 32.22 0.41
N GLN A 56 -1.98 31.02 0.16
CA GLN A 56 -0.85 30.80 -0.75
C GLN A 56 -1.28 30.49 -2.18
N ASN A 57 -0.45 30.91 -3.13
CA ASN A 57 -0.55 30.60 -4.54
C ASN A 57 -0.06 29.17 -4.81
N PHE A 58 -0.73 28.47 -5.72
CA PHE A 58 -0.30 27.19 -6.26
C PHE A 58 -0.76 27.03 -7.71
N ASP A 59 -0.13 26.13 -8.44
CA ASP A 59 -0.55 25.70 -9.77
C ASP A 59 -1.26 24.35 -9.67
N LEU A 60 -2.49 24.26 -10.19
CA LEU A 60 -3.12 22.98 -10.48
C LEU A 60 -2.63 22.49 -11.84
N VAL A 61 -1.87 21.40 -11.85
CA VAL A 61 -1.28 20.81 -13.04
C VAL A 61 -2.19 19.70 -13.57
N LEU A 62 -2.68 19.85 -14.79
CA LEU A 62 -3.47 18.85 -15.49
C LEU A 62 -2.50 17.90 -16.22
N LYS A 63 -2.59 16.61 -15.95
CA LYS A 63 -1.71 15.60 -16.51
C LYS A 63 -2.48 14.54 -17.29
N VAL A 64 -1.76 13.88 -18.20
CA VAL A 64 -2.23 12.72 -18.94
C VAL A 64 -1.19 11.64 -19.01
N ASN A 65 -1.58 10.39 -18.76
CA ASN A 65 -0.81 9.23 -19.15
C ASN A 65 -1.45 8.62 -20.42
N PRO A 66 -0.79 8.67 -21.59
CA PRO A 66 -1.37 8.08 -22.80
C PRO A 66 -1.50 6.57 -22.73
N ASN A 67 -0.76 5.89 -21.85
CA ASN A 67 -0.83 4.45 -21.61
C ASN A 67 -0.77 3.60 -22.92
N GLY A 68 0.14 3.95 -23.82
CA GLY A 68 0.29 3.29 -25.12
C GLY A 68 -0.75 3.69 -26.18
N SER A 69 -1.80 4.43 -25.81
CA SER A 69 -2.69 5.12 -26.77
C SER A 69 -2.03 6.36 -27.38
N SER A 70 -2.62 6.86 -28.47
CA SER A 70 -2.14 8.04 -29.17
C SER A 70 -3.26 8.98 -29.59
N PHE A 71 -3.13 10.28 -29.26
CA PHE A 71 -4.11 11.32 -29.62
C PHE A 71 -3.44 12.69 -29.76
N TYR A 72 -4.11 13.61 -30.48
CA TYR A 72 -3.58 14.95 -30.80
C TYR A 72 -4.34 16.10 -30.14
N ALA A 73 -5.58 15.88 -29.70
CA ALA A 73 -6.47 16.92 -29.21
C ALA A 73 -7.08 16.54 -27.86
N PHE A 74 -7.43 17.54 -27.07
CA PHE A 74 -8.08 17.37 -25.77
C PHE A 74 -9.21 18.40 -25.60
N GLU A 75 -10.28 17.96 -24.96
CA GLU A 75 -11.36 18.81 -24.46
C GLU A 75 -11.52 18.51 -22.97
N LEU A 76 -11.05 19.41 -22.11
CA LEU A 76 -10.97 19.22 -20.68
C LEU A 76 -12.03 20.07 -19.99
N TYR A 77 -12.80 19.44 -19.11
CA TYR A 77 -13.84 20.09 -18.32
C TYR A 77 -13.76 19.56 -16.88
N PHE A 78 -13.67 20.46 -15.91
CA PHE A 78 -13.62 20.09 -14.50
C PHE A 78 -14.17 21.21 -13.61
N ASN A 79 -14.59 20.83 -12.41
CA ASN A 79 -15.09 21.77 -11.42
C ASN A 79 -13.98 22.22 -10.47
N TYR A 80 -14.16 23.41 -9.88
CA TYR A 80 -13.36 23.88 -8.75
C TYR A 80 -14.27 24.31 -7.59
N ASP A 81 -13.74 24.33 -6.37
CA ASP A 81 -14.49 24.79 -5.19
C ASP A 81 -14.20 26.28 -4.91
N PRO A 82 -15.13 27.21 -5.21
CA PRO A 82 -14.92 28.63 -4.99
C PRO A 82 -14.87 29.00 -3.49
N THR A 83 -15.25 28.10 -2.57
CA THR A 83 -15.13 28.34 -1.13
C THR A 83 -13.71 28.09 -0.62
N LYS A 84 -12.92 27.30 -1.36
CA LYS A 84 -11.55 26.90 -0.99
C LYS A 84 -10.47 27.63 -1.79
N VAL A 85 -10.73 27.91 -3.07
CA VAL A 85 -9.74 28.52 -3.97
C VAL A 85 -10.27 29.78 -4.65
N GLU A 86 -9.34 30.64 -5.05
CA GLU A 86 -9.53 31.80 -5.92
C GLU A 86 -8.48 31.80 -7.03
N PHE A 87 -8.72 32.52 -8.12
CA PHE A 87 -7.74 32.66 -9.20
C PHE A 87 -6.71 33.73 -8.87
N GLN A 88 -5.44 33.51 -9.23
CA GLN A 88 -4.37 34.48 -8.95
C GLN A 88 -4.58 35.81 -9.68
N ASN A 89 -5.08 35.77 -10.93
CA ASN A 89 -5.58 36.93 -11.65
C ASN A 89 -7.11 36.95 -11.57
N SER A 90 -7.67 37.93 -10.87
CA SER A 90 -9.11 38.05 -10.63
C SER A 90 -9.88 38.85 -11.69
N THR A 91 -9.18 39.53 -12.62
CA THR A 91 -9.81 40.39 -13.63
C THR A 91 -9.86 39.73 -15.01
N GLN A 92 -8.84 38.94 -15.35
CA GLN A 92 -8.74 38.20 -16.62
C GLN A 92 -8.51 36.72 -16.30
N LEU A 93 -9.61 36.02 -16.00
CA LEU A 93 -9.56 34.66 -15.45
C LEU A 93 -8.84 33.68 -16.38
N GLU A 94 -8.94 33.86 -17.70
CA GLU A 94 -8.29 33.00 -18.69
C GLU A 94 -6.75 33.09 -18.63
N GLN A 95 -6.18 34.18 -18.11
CA GLN A 95 -4.73 34.32 -17.94
C GLN A 95 -4.15 33.41 -16.84
N ASN A 96 -5.01 32.83 -16.01
CA ASN A 96 -4.60 31.81 -15.06
C ASN A 96 -4.37 30.45 -15.72
N ILE A 97 -4.79 30.26 -16.97
CA ILE A 97 -4.67 29.00 -17.70
C ILE A 97 -3.48 29.08 -18.65
N THR A 98 -2.49 28.22 -18.45
CA THR A 98 -1.29 28.15 -19.31
C THR A 98 -1.06 26.74 -19.81
N SER A 99 -0.65 26.58 -21.06
CA SER A 99 -0.29 25.28 -21.65
C SER A 99 0.92 25.45 -22.55
N GLY A 100 1.78 24.42 -22.60
CA GLY A 100 2.83 24.32 -23.61
C GLY A 100 2.30 23.94 -25.01
N PHE A 101 1.00 23.70 -25.15
CA PHE A 101 0.34 23.29 -26.38
C PHE A 101 -0.59 24.39 -26.92
N LEU A 102 -1.05 24.20 -28.16
CA LEU A 102 -1.95 25.16 -28.79
C LEU A 102 -3.32 25.09 -28.09
N ILE A 103 -3.72 26.19 -27.47
CA ILE A 103 -5.05 26.35 -26.88
C ILE A 103 -5.98 26.93 -27.95
N GLY A 104 -7.05 26.21 -28.28
CA GLY A 104 -8.11 26.71 -29.16
C GLY A 104 -9.16 27.52 -28.39
N GLN A 105 -9.47 27.09 -27.17
CA GLN A 105 -10.41 27.78 -26.29
C GLN A 105 -10.06 27.53 -24.82
N SER A 106 -10.12 28.56 -23.98
CA SER A 106 -10.09 28.42 -22.53
C SER A 106 -11.12 29.37 -21.91
N SER A 107 -11.79 28.94 -20.85
CA SER A 107 -12.75 29.78 -20.13
C SER A 107 -12.95 29.32 -18.70
N VAL A 108 -13.23 30.28 -17.81
CA VAL A 108 -13.62 30.04 -16.43
C VAL A 108 -15.04 30.52 -16.23
N ASP A 109 -15.94 29.59 -15.93
CA ASP A 109 -17.33 29.89 -15.56
C ASP A 109 -17.43 29.95 -14.04
N THR A 110 -17.54 31.17 -13.51
CA THR A 110 -17.67 31.42 -12.07
C THR A 110 -19.06 31.16 -11.52
N THR A 111 -20.07 31.05 -12.39
CA THR A 111 -21.46 30.76 -11.98
C THR A 111 -21.65 29.26 -11.76
N ASN A 112 -21.11 28.45 -12.67
CA ASN A 112 -21.20 26.98 -12.59
C ASN A 112 -19.94 26.33 -12.00
N HIS A 113 -18.98 27.15 -11.54
CA HIS A 113 -17.71 26.73 -10.95
C HIS A 113 -16.92 25.73 -11.82
N LYS A 114 -16.90 26.01 -13.13
CA LYS A 114 -16.39 25.10 -14.16
C LYS A 114 -15.24 25.75 -14.93
N ILE A 115 -14.20 24.98 -15.20
CA ILE A 115 -13.11 25.35 -16.11
C ILE A 115 -13.22 24.53 -17.38
N THR A 116 -13.03 25.20 -18.52
CA THR A 116 -13.04 24.59 -19.85
C THR A 116 -11.72 24.88 -20.55
N LEU A 117 -11.11 23.85 -21.13
CA LEU A 117 -9.85 23.97 -21.87
C LEU A 117 -9.86 23.02 -23.07
N LEU A 118 -9.83 23.60 -24.27
CA LEU A 118 -9.72 22.89 -25.55
C LEU A 118 -8.39 23.21 -26.20
N GLY A 119 -7.66 22.18 -26.62
CA GLY A 119 -6.37 22.37 -27.25
C GLY A 119 -5.89 21.16 -28.03
N ALA A 120 -4.73 21.33 -28.67
CA ALA A 120 -4.12 20.31 -29.50
C ALA A 120 -2.59 20.40 -29.50
N LYS A 121 -1.96 19.25 -29.77
CA LYS A 121 -0.51 19.07 -29.94
C LYS A 121 -0.26 18.68 -31.41
N PRO A 122 -0.17 19.64 -32.34
CA PRO A 122 -0.35 19.37 -33.79
C PRO A 122 0.78 18.56 -34.45
N SER A 123 2.01 18.62 -33.93
CA SER A 123 3.18 18.03 -34.61
C SER A 123 3.51 16.62 -34.15
N THR A 124 3.23 16.29 -32.89
CA THR A 124 3.51 14.98 -32.30
C THR A 124 2.35 14.61 -31.39
N PRO A 125 1.82 13.39 -31.45
CA PRO A 125 0.73 13.03 -30.57
C PRO A 125 1.20 12.96 -29.12
N PHE A 126 0.25 12.94 -28.20
CA PHE A 126 0.46 12.32 -26.91
C PHE A 126 0.61 10.81 -27.14
N SER A 127 1.68 10.21 -26.62
CA SER A 127 1.96 8.79 -26.74
C SER A 127 2.93 8.34 -25.64
N GLY A 128 3.11 7.03 -25.46
CA GLY A 128 3.99 6.45 -24.45
C GLY A 128 3.25 6.06 -23.18
N THR A 129 4.00 5.71 -22.13
CA THR A 129 3.48 5.20 -20.85
C THR A 129 3.75 6.14 -19.66
N ALA A 130 4.43 7.25 -19.91
CA ALA A 130 4.76 8.25 -18.89
C ALA A 130 3.71 9.36 -18.83
N GLU A 131 3.47 9.88 -17.62
CA GLU A 131 2.68 11.09 -17.41
C GLU A 131 3.29 12.30 -18.15
N GLN A 132 2.42 13.09 -18.76
CA GLN A 132 2.75 14.31 -19.48
C GLN A 132 1.85 15.44 -18.98
N GLU A 133 2.42 16.61 -18.73
CA GLU A 133 1.67 17.82 -18.40
C GLU A 133 0.91 18.33 -19.63
N ILE A 134 -0.39 18.62 -19.49
CA ILE A 134 -1.23 19.26 -20.50
C ILE A 134 -1.27 20.77 -20.28
N ALA A 135 -1.58 21.20 -19.06
CA ALA A 135 -1.78 22.61 -18.73
C ALA A 135 -1.66 22.85 -17.23
N ARG A 136 -1.56 24.13 -16.85
CA ARG A 136 -1.54 24.63 -15.48
C ARG A 136 -2.64 25.65 -15.27
N ILE A 137 -3.24 25.62 -14.09
CA ILE A 137 -4.23 26.60 -13.63
C ILE A 137 -3.68 27.28 -12.39
N LYS A 138 -3.44 28.58 -12.49
CA LYS A 138 -2.90 29.41 -11.40
C LYS A 138 -4.00 29.75 -10.41
N LEU A 139 -3.93 29.13 -9.24
CA LEU A 139 -4.90 29.28 -8.15
C LEU A 139 -4.21 29.82 -6.90
N LYS A 140 -5.03 30.27 -5.96
CA LYS A 140 -4.65 30.67 -4.63
C LYS A 140 -5.64 30.08 -3.65
N LEU A 141 -5.15 29.51 -2.56
CA LEU A 141 -6.04 29.06 -1.48
C LEU A 141 -6.58 30.27 -0.73
N LYS A 142 -7.88 30.25 -0.41
CA LYS A 142 -8.49 31.29 0.42
C LYS A 142 -7.96 31.20 1.84
N GLU A 143 -7.88 32.34 2.54
CA GLU A 143 -7.41 32.40 3.94
C GLU A 143 -8.28 31.57 4.89
N SER A 144 -9.56 31.38 4.56
CA SER A 144 -10.51 30.58 5.32
C SER A 144 -10.55 29.10 4.91
N ALA A 145 -9.72 28.67 3.95
CA ALA A 145 -9.76 27.31 3.44
C ALA A 145 -9.08 26.35 4.44
N ALA A 146 -9.78 25.24 4.74
CA ALA A 146 -9.30 24.15 5.60
C ALA A 146 -9.91 22.83 5.15
N GLY A 147 -9.27 21.70 5.47
CA GLY A 147 -9.76 20.36 5.15
C GLY A 147 -9.51 19.97 3.69
N GLU A 148 -10.20 18.96 3.20
CA GLU A 148 -10.06 18.50 1.81
C GLU A 148 -10.70 19.47 0.82
N TYR A 149 -10.09 19.57 -0.36
CA TYR A 149 -10.67 20.19 -1.54
C TYR A 149 -10.47 19.27 -2.75
N GLN A 150 -11.48 19.22 -3.61
CA GLN A 150 -11.56 18.25 -4.69
C GLN A 150 -11.66 18.93 -6.05
N PHE A 151 -10.97 18.39 -7.04
CA PHE A 151 -11.15 18.70 -8.45
C PHE A 151 -11.68 17.47 -9.16
N ASN A 152 -12.85 17.62 -9.78
CA ASN A 152 -13.57 16.52 -10.39
C ASN A 152 -13.65 16.73 -11.90
N TRP A 153 -13.20 15.74 -12.66
CA TRP A 153 -13.38 15.72 -14.11
C TRP A 153 -14.86 15.57 -14.43
N LEU A 154 -15.36 16.38 -15.36
CA LEU A 154 -16.71 16.28 -15.86
C LEU A 154 -16.84 15.18 -16.92
N GLU A 155 -18.06 14.66 -17.09
CA GLU A 155 -18.37 13.57 -18.03
C GLU A 155 -17.99 13.91 -19.47
N ASN A 156 -18.17 15.17 -19.87
CA ASN A 156 -17.90 15.65 -21.23
C ASN A 156 -16.41 15.82 -21.56
N THR A 157 -15.49 15.54 -20.63
CA THR A 157 -14.04 15.49 -20.89
C THR A 157 -13.68 14.39 -21.89
N LYS A 158 -12.83 14.73 -22.87
CA LYS A 158 -12.45 13.87 -24.00
C LYS A 158 -10.97 14.03 -24.36
N LEU A 159 -10.38 12.93 -24.84
CA LEU A 159 -9.08 12.91 -25.51
C LEU A 159 -9.27 12.35 -26.92
N GLY A 160 -8.96 13.14 -27.95
CA GLY A 160 -9.20 12.77 -29.34
C GLY A 160 -10.66 12.41 -29.63
N THR A 161 -10.86 11.56 -30.63
CA THR A 161 -12.19 11.04 -31.01
C THR A 161 -12.30 9.58 -30.60
N ASN A 162 -13.40 9.20 -29.93
CA ASN A 162 -13.75 7.83 -29.58
C ASN A 162 -12.75 7.06 -28.70
N LEU A 163 -11.89 7.75 -27.94
CA LEU A 163 -11.08 7.09 -26.91
C LEU A 163 -11.87 6.97 -25.63
N ASN A 164 -11.89 5.76 -25.07
CA ASN A 164 -12.22 5.59 -23.65
C ASN A 164 -11.09 6.24 -22.85
N ILE A 165 -11.45 6.94 -21.78
CA ILE A 165 -10.49 7.61 -20.91
C ILE A 165 -10.80 7.27 -19.47
N GLU A 166 -9.75 7.03 -18.70
CA GLU A 166 -9.83 6.97 -17.25
C GLU A 166 -9.68 8.38 -16.67
N LYS A 167 -10.50 8.71 -15.67
CA LYS A 167 -10.52 10.04 -15.04
C LYS A 167 -10.22 9.87 -13.57
N ILE A 168 -9.05 10.32 -13.14
CA ILE A 168 -8.61 10.32 -11.75
C ILE A 168 -8.87 11.71 -11.19
N ASN A 169 -9.88 11.81 -10.32
CA ASN A 169 -10.21 13.06 -9.62
C ASN A 169 -9.09 13.39 -8.61
N GLY A 170 -8.87 14.69 -8.37
CA GLY A 170 -7.83 15.15 -7.45
C GLY A 170 -8.43 15.49 -6.10
N VAL A 171 -7.97 14.84 -5.03
CA VAL A 171 -8.28 15.23 -3.64
C VAL A 171 -6.99 15.77 -3.03
N PHE A 172 -7.07 16.98 -2.49
CA PHE A 172 -5.93 17.67 -1.91
C PHE A 172 -6.30 18.17 -0.52
N LEU A 173 -5.35 18.16 0.42
CA LEU A 173 -5.57 18.65 1.77
C LEU A 173 -5.14 20.12 1.88
N VAL A 174 -6.07 21.00 2.23
CA VAL A 174 -5.77 22.39 2.63
C VAL A 174 -5.33 22.39 4.09
N GLY A 175 -4.11 22.87 4.32
CA GLY A 175 -3.62 23.13 5.67
C GLY A 175 -3.03 21.92 6.39
N SER A 176 -2.97 20.72 5.79
CA SER A 176 -1.97 19.75 6.21
C SER A 176 -0.63 20.19 5.63
N GLN A 177 0.15 20.93 6.41
CA GLN A 177 1.57 20.98 6.12
C GLN A 177 2.03 19.52 5.95
N ALA A 178 2.77 19.24 4.89
CA ALA A 178 3.72 18.13 4.91
C ALA A 178 4.76 18.49 5.98
N GLY A 179 4.36 18.32 7.24
CA GLY A 179 5.15 18.67 8.40
C GLY A 179 5.84 17.43 8.93
N ALA A 180 6.73 17.67 9.86
CA ALA A 180 7.27 16.60 10.65
C ALA A 180 6.19 16.05 11.61
N GLY A 181 6.28 14.76 11.89
CA GLY A 181 5.54 14.09 12.94
C GLY A 181 6.49 13.56 14.00
N LEU A 182 6.08 13.61 15.27
CA LEU A 182 6.75 12.94 16.38
C LEU A 182 5.81 11.86 16.94
N TYR A 183 6.33 10.72 17.34
CA TYR A 183 5.54 9.70 18.02
C TYR A 183 6.36 8.87 18.99
N LEU A 184 5.67 8.28 19.96
CA LEU A 184 6.22 7.36 20.94
C LEU A 184 5.82 5.93 20.61
N GLY A 185 6.77 5.00 20.68
CA GLY A 185 6.57 3.57 20.47
C GLY A 185 7.23 2.74 21.58
N SER A 186 7.07 1.42 21.53
CA SER A 186 7.83 0.51 22.38
C SER A 186 8.02 -0.86 21.70
N PRO A 187 9.26 -1.34 21.55
CA PRO A 187 9.54 -2.60 20.84
C PRO A 187 9.24 -3.85 21.67
N ASN A 188 9.09 -3.69 23.00
CA ASN A 188 9.02 -4.81 23.95
C ASN A 188 7.62 -5.03 24.52
N VAL A 189 6.59 -4.42 23.93
CA VAL A 189 5.24 -4.47 24.50
C VAL A 189 4.27 -5.11 23.52
N VAL A 190 3.50 -6.07 24.03
CA VAL A 190 2.43 -6.73 23.27
C VAL A 190 1.26 -5.77 23.14
N VAL A 191 0.87 -5.44 21.91
CA VAL A 191 -0.32 -4.60 21.66
C VAL A 191 -1.57 -5.48 21.74
N SER A 192 -2.52 -5.09 22.58
CA SER A 192 -3.85 -5.71 22.66
C SER A 192 -4.67 -5.42 21.39
N SER A 193 -5.74 -6.18 21.17
CA SER A 193 -6.70 -5.92 20.08
C SER A 193 -7.37 -4.54 20.16
N ALA A 194 -7.31 -3.86 21.31
CA ALA A 194 -7.78 -2.49 21.49
C ALA A 194 -6.71 -1.43 21.14
N GLY A 195 -5.58 -1.82 20.55
CA GLY A 195 -4.48 -0.94 20.18
C GLY A 195 -3.61 -0.46 21.35
N LYS A 196 -3.83 -0.99 22.58
CA LYS A 196 -3.05 -0.61 23.76
C LYS A 196 -1.96 -1.61 24.07
N ALA A 197 -0.78 -1.12 24.39
CA ALA A 197 0.39 -1.89 24.74
C ALA A 197 0.25 -2.45 26.19
N LEU A 198 0.23 -3.77 26.37
CA LEU A 198 0.06 -4.46 27.64
C LEU A 198 1.38 -4.59 28.39
N VAL A 199 1.48 -3.96 29.56
CA VAL A 199 2.68 -4.03 30.41
C VAL A 199 2.35 -4.63 31.78
N GLN A 200 3.30 -5.36 32.35
CA GLN A 200 3.15 -5.97 33.66
C GLN A 200 3.85 -5.14 34.72
N ARG A 201 3.41 -5.25 35.98
CA ARG A 201 4.15 -4.70 37.11
C ARG A 201 5.55 -5.31 37.17
N ASP A 202 6.53 -4.51 37.54
CA ASP A 202 7.96 -4.87 37.59
C ASP A 202 8.58 -5.25 36.24
N SER A 203 7.90 -5.03 35.11
CA SER A 203 8.51 -5.20 33.79
C SER A 203 9.25 -3.95 33.35
N ASP A 204 10.30 -4.15 32.57
CA ASP A 204 10.98 -3.06 31.86
C ASP A 204 10.07 -2.53 30.73
N LEU A 205 10.09 -1.21 30.54
CA LEU A 205 9.36 -0.51 29.49
C LEU A 205 10.33 0.45 28.78
N ASN A 206 10.71 0.11 27.55
CA ASN A 206 11.57 0.95 26.73
C ASN A 206 10.69 1.78 25.78
N THR A 207 10.58 3.09 26.02
CA THR A 207 9.80 4.01 25.18
C THR A 207 10.70 4.59 24.09
N GLU A 208 10.45 4.25 22.85
CA GLU A 208 11.16 4.75 21.68
C GLU A 208 10.51 6.03 21.15
N ILE A 209 11.32 6.97 20.68
CA ILE A 209 10.89 8.26 20.16
C ILE A 209 11.26 8.31 18.70
N PHE A 210 10.29 8.61 17.84
CA PHE A 210 10.51 8.65 16.41
C PHE A 210 10.16 10.02 15.81
N LEU A 211 10.84 10.32 14.70
CA LEU A 211 10.59 11.48 13.85
C LEU A 211 10.28 11.00 12.42
N VAL A 212 9.18 11.47 11.86
CA VAL A 212 8.91 11.37 10.42
C VAL A 212 9.04 12.77 9.84
N THR A 213 9.94 12.98 8.89
CA THR A 213 10.14 14.33 8.33
C THR A 213 9.20 14.64 7.17
N SER A 214 8.51 13.62 6.63
CA SER A 214 7.64 13.76 5.46
C SER A 214 8.35 14.42 4.27
N GLY A 215 9.66 14.12 4.12
CA GLY A 215 10.51 14.75 3.11
C GLY A 215 10.93 16.20 3.41
N GLN A 216 10.60 16.77 4.57
CA GLN A 216 11.12 18.10 4.97
C GLN A 216 12.54 18.02 5.49
N LEU A 217 13.31 19.10 5.26
CA LEU A 217 14.64 19.31 5.82
C LEU A 217 14.53 19.79 7.27
N VAL A 218 14.84 18.92 8.23
CA VAL A 218 14.78 19.20 9.67
C VAL A 218 16.15 19.64 10.18
N LYS A 219 16.20 20.79 10.86
CA LYS A 219 17.40 21.35 11.48
C LYS A 219 17.51 20.99 12.96
N SER A 220 16.41 20.95 13.68
CA SER A 220 16.38 20.60 15.10
C SER A 220 15.01 20.07 15.51
N ALA A 221 14.98 19.30 16.59
CA ALA A 221 13.75 18.77 17.17
C ALA A 221 13.86 18.81 18.70
N ASP A 222 12.85 19.37 19.36
CA ASP A 222 12.69 19.32 20.81
C ASP A 222 11.54 18.37 21.12
N VAL A 223 11.86 17.25 21.76
CA VAL A 223 10.88 16.25 22.16
C VAL A 223 10.64 16.38 23.64
N VAL A 224 9.37 16.55 23.99
CA VAL A 224 8.97 16.82 25.36
C VAL A 224 7.76 15.97 25.71
N PHE A 225 7.81 15.24 26.82
CA PHE A 225 6.65 14.49 27.29
C PHE A 225 6.66 14.32 28.82
N PRO A 226 5.48 14.29 29.47
CA PRO A 226 5.35 13.95 30.87
C PRO A 226 5.42 12.42 31.08
N TYR A 227 5.66 12.01 32.32
CA TYR A 227 5.52 10.63 32.76
C TYR A 227 4.74 10.56 34.07
N ASP A 228 4.09 9.43 34.33
CA ASP A 228 3.36 9.18 35.58
C ASP A 228 4.28 8.44 36.56
N ASP A 229 4.83 9.15 37.54
CA ASP A 229 5.72 8.57 38.54
C ASP A 229 4.99 7.75 39.61
N THR A 230 3.66 7.69 39.61
CA THR A 230 2.91 6.73 40.43
C THR A 230 2.90 5.34 39.80
N LYS A 231 3.10 5.26 38.47
CA LYS A 231 3.09 4.01 37.69
C LYS A 231 4.48 3.59 37.22
N LEU A 232 5.36 4.54 36.92
CA LEU A 232 6.68 4.29 36.35
C LEU A 232 7.80 4.73 37.29
N THR A 233 8.93 4.03 37.19
CA THR A 233 10.23 4.47 37.70
C THR A 233 11.25 4.37 36.57
N PHE A 234 12.38 5.06 36.68
CA PHE A 234 13.51 4.84 35.78
C PHE A 234 14.23 3.54 36.14
N GLN A 235 14.75 2.80 35.15
CA GLN A 235 15.51 1.56 35.38
C GLN A 235 16.79 1.82 36.18
N ASN A 236 17.46 2.94 35.93
CA ASN A 236 18.60 3.44 36.70
C ASN A 236 18.18 4.65 37.55
N SER A 237 18.05 4.43 38.86
CA SER A 237 17.62 5.44 39.82
C SER A 237 18.75 6.36 40.30
N THR A 238 20.02 5.99 40.09
CA THR A 238 21.19 6.75 40.56
C THR A 238 21.57 7.86 39.59
N ASN A 239 21.52 7.57 38.29
CA ASN A 239 21.81 8.52 37.23
C ASN A 239 20.69 8.48 36.20
N LEU A 240 19.71 9.37 36.36
CA LEU A 240 18.51 9.38 35.54
C LEU A 240 18.83 9.55 34.04
N ASN A 241 19.85 10.33 33.69
CA ASN A 241 20.24 10.55 32.29
C ASN A 241 20.76 9.28 31.59
N GLN A 242 21.21 8.26 32.32
CA GLN A 242 21.58 6.96 31.73
C GLN A 242 20.37 6.15 31.26
N ASN A 243 19.14 6.58 31.56
CA ASN A 243 17.93 5.97 31.03
C ASN A 243 17.55 6.51 29.66
N ILE A 244 18.26 7.51 29.12
CA ILE A 244 18.01 8.07 27.80
C ILE A 244 19.16 7.64 26.88
N GLU A 245 18.84 6.78 25.91
CA GLU A 245 19.80 6.30 24.91
C GLU A 245 19.52 6.97 23.58
N ILE A 246 20.46 7.78 23.09
CA ILE A 246 20.34 8.47 21.80
C ILE A 246 20.73 7.53 20.67
N ASN A 247 19.91 7.44 19.62
CA ASN A 247 20.25 6.65 18.45
C ASN A 247 21.34 7.37 17.63
N PRO A 248 22.55 6.79 17.50
CA PRO A 248 23.65 7.41 16.74
C PRO A 248 23.33 7.51 15.23
N ASN A 249 22.37 6.74 14.72
CA ASN A 249 21.97 6.71 13.32
C ASN A 249 20.78 7.63 13.00
N SER A 250 20.34 8.46 13.94
CA SER A 250 19.20 9.37 13.75
C SER A 250 19.45 10.50 12.74
N GLY A 251 20.69 10.67 12.27
CA GLY A 251 21.11 11.80 11.43
C GLY A 251 21.39 13.09 12.22
N PHE A 252 20.99 13.16 13.49
CA PHE A 252 21.35 14.26 14.40
C PHE A 252 22.73 14.06 15.03
N ASN A 253 23.34 15.14 15.50
CA ASN A 253 24.61 15.05 16.20
C ASN A 253 24.40 14.60 17.64
N SER A 254 24.75 13.34 17.94
CA SER A 254 24.62 12.74 19.28
C SER A 254 25.44 13.46 20.36
N GLN A 255 26.48 14.23 20.01
CA GLN A 255 27.28 15.01 20.95
C GLN A 255 26.61 16.32 21.38
N PHE A 256 25.61 16.80 20.64
CA PHE A 256 24.90 18.06 20.93
C PHE A 256 23.44 17.81 21.36
N VAL A 257 23.13 16.61 21.83
CA VAL A 257 21.81 16.31 22.39
C VAL A 257 21.75 16.77 23.84
N LEU A 258 20.77 17.61 24.16
CA LEU A 258 20.49 18.01 25.53
C LEU A 258 19.39 17.10 26.08
N THR A 259 19.67 16.43 27.21
CA THR A 259 18.69 15.62 27.93
C THR A 259 18.43 16.24 29.30
N ASN A 260 17.16 16.31 29.70
CA ASN A 260 16.76 16.77 31.02
C ASN A 260 15.56 15.95 31.52
N ILE A 261 15.68 15.46 32.75
CA ILE A 261 14.61 14.75 33.46
C ILE A 261 14.24 15.59 34.69
N ASP A 262 13.14 16.34 34.59
CA ASP A 262 12.60 17.12 35.70
C ASP A 262 11.69 16.23 36.54
N THR A 263 12.22 15.71 37.64
CA THR A 263 11.48 14.85 38.58
C THR A 263 10.47 15.60 39.43
N THR A 264 10.51 16.94 39.44
CA THR A 264 9.50 17.76 40.15
C THR A 264 8.29 17.97 39.26
N LYS A 265 8.51 18.31 37.99
CA LYS A 265 7.45 18.50 36.98
C LYS A 265 7.01 17.21 36.29
N LYS A 266 7.68 16.09 36.59
CA LYS A 266 7.46 14.77 35.97
C LYS A 266 7.55 14.84 34.45
N LYS A 267 8.59 15.52 33.95
CA LYS A 267 8.73 15.89 32.54
C LYS A 267 10.11 15.55 32.01
N ILE A 268 10.15 14.98 30.81
CA ILE A 268 11.39 14.64 30.10
C ILE A 268 11.51 15.59 28.90
N THR A 269 12.71 16.05 28.64
CA THR A 269 13.03 16.91 27.49
C THR A 269 14.30 16.40 26.83
N ILE A 270 14.24 16.20 25.52
CA ILE A 270 15.35 15.79 24.68
C ILE A 270 15.40 16.71 23.48
N ALA A 271 16.46 17.50 23.35
CA ALA A 271 16.66 18.44 22.25
C ALA A 271 17.76 17.95 21.31
N PHE A 272 17.44 17.87 20.02
CA PHE A 272 18.30 17.39 18.95
C PHE A 272 18.68 18.55 18.02
N ILE A 273 19.94 18.60 17.61
CA ILE A 273 20.46 19.59 16.66
C ILE A 273 21.19 18.86 15.54
N ALA A 274 20.87 19.22 14.29
CA ALA A 274 21.52 18.67 13.11
C ALA A 274 23.04 19.00 13.14
N PRO A 275 23.91 18.07 12.72
CA PRO A 275 25.35 18.30 12.71
C PRO A 275 25.70 19.51 11.84
N SER A 276 26.64 20.34 12.29
CA SER A 276 27.18 21.46 11.51
C SER A 276 28.58 21.13 11.00
N ALA A 277 28.74 21.03 9.69
CA ALA A 277 30.06 21.03 9.06
C ALA A 277 30.39 22.47 8.64
N ASN A 278 31.51 23.04 9.09
CA ASN A 278 31.91 24.42 8.77
C ASN A 278 30.79 25.46 9.02
N GLN A 279 30.04 25.30 10.13
CA GLN A 279 28.90 26.14 10.52
C GLN A 279 27.62 26.02 9.68
N ILE A 280 27.56 25.09 8.71
CA ILE A 280 26.35 24.81 7.92
C ILE A 280 25.70 23.54 8.46
N PRO A 281 24.45 23.59 8.98
CA PRO A 281 23.74 22.39 9.40
C PRO A 281 23.47 21.46 8.21
N THR A 282 23.80 20.17 8.33
CA THR A 282 23.35 19.14 7.39
C THR A 282 21.97 18.66 7.85
N PRO A 283 20.87 19.08 7.20
CA PRO A 283 19.53 18.75 7.65
C PRO A 283 19.25 17.25 7.63
N VAL A 284 18.39 16.81 8.55
CA VAL A 284 17.85 15.46 8.58
C VAL A 284 16.61 15.40 7.70
N GLN A 285 16.53 14.42 6.80
CA GLN A 285 15.39 14.21 5.90
C GLN A 285 15.22 12.72 5.66
N SER A 286 14.00 12.22 5.82
CA SER A 286 13.65 10.83 5.55
C SER A 286 12.19 10.71 5.13
N SER A 287 11.91 9.81 4.18
CA SER A 287 10.55 9.35 3.89
C SER A 287 10.03 8.39 4.97
N ASN A 288 10.95 7.76 5.71
CA ASN A 288 10.64 6.76 6.74
C ASN A 288 10.81 7.33 8.14
N ALA A 289 10.23 6.63 9.11
CA ALA A 289 10.49 6.77 10.54
C ALA A 289 11.98 6.82 10.89
N ILE A 290 12.39 7.80 11.69
CA ILE A 290 13.73 7.91 12.26
C ILE A 290 13.64 7.71 13.77
N LEU A 291 14.19 6.62 14.30
CA LEU A 291 14.36 6.45 15.74
C LEU A 291 15.35 7.51 16.24
N LEU A 292 14.90 8.39 17.14
CA LEU A 292 15.70 9.45 17.74
C LEU A 292 16.40 8.99 19.02
N ALA A 293 15.62 8.42 19.95
CA ALA A 293 16.10 8.00 21.26
C ALA A 293 15.18 6.94 21.88
N THR A 294 15.69 6.26 22.90
CA THR A 294 14.94 5.32 23.75
C THR A 294 15.02 5.78 25.20
N VAL A 295 13.88 5.85 25.88
CA VAL A 295 13.77 6.17 27.32
C VAL A 295 13.38 4.92 28.09
N LYS A 296 14.20 4.57 29.08
CA LYS A 296 14.11 3.32 29.85
C LYS A 296 13.35 3.52 31.16
N PHE A 297 12.16 2.95 31.22
CA PHE A 297 11.34 2.88 32.41
C PHE A 297 11.25 1.45 32.93
N LYS A 298 10.82 1.33 34.18
CA LYS A 298 10.32 0.11 34.78
C LYS A 298 8.93 0.40 35.33
N VAL A 299 7.97 -0.48 35.08
CA VAL A 299 6.63 -0.38 35.69
C VAL A 299 6.77 -0.72 37.17
N LYS A 300 6.27 0.14 38.05
CA LYS A 300 6.41 -0.10 39.49
C LYS A 300 5.67 -1.35 39.94
N THR A 301 6.20 -2.02 40.96
CA THR A 301 5.58 -3.20 41.58
C THR A 301 4.22 -2.89 42.20
N ASP A 302 4.00 -1.65 42.63
CA ASP A 302 2.76 -1.15 43.24
C ASP A 302 1.92 -0.28 42.28
N ALA A 303 2.28 -0.23 40.99
CA ALA A 303 1.55 0.58 40.01
C ALA A 303 0.05 0.17 39.98
N PRO A 304 -0.90 1.12 40.03
CA PRO A 304 -2.32 0.80 39.89
C PRO A 304 -2.59 0.13 38.54
N LEU A 305 -3.47 -0.87 38.52
CA LEU A 305 -3.89 -1.54 37.29
C LEU A 305 -4.72 -0.58 36.42
N GLY A 306 -4.73 -0.85 35.12
CA GLY A 306 -5.52 -0.12 34.13
C GLY A 306 -4.67 0.74 33.21
N ASP A 307 -5.35 1.64 32.51
CA ASP A 307 -4.77 2.38 31.40
C ASP A 307 -3.79 3.47 31.86
N MET A 308 -2.79 3.74 31.04
CA MET A 308 -1.94 4.91 31.14
C MET A 308 -1.45 5.35 29.76
N SER A 309 -1.16 6.64 29.61
CA SER A 309 -0.75 7.21 28.33
C SER A 309 0.54 8.00 28.53
N LEU A 310 1.51 7.78 27.65
CA LEU A 310 2.67 8.65 27.50
C LEU A 310 2.41 9.49 26.24
N VAL A 311 2.08 10.77 26.40
CA VAL A 311 1.69 11.63 25.28
C VAL A 311 2.69 12.77 25.15
N LEU A 312 3.09 13.10 23.93
CA LEU A 312 3.95 14.25 23.68
C LEU A 312 3.28 15.56 24.13
N ASP A 313 4.06 16.40 24.81
CA ASP A 313 3.65 17.72 25.26
C ASP A 313 3.63 18.69 24.07
N LYS A 314 2.66 19.61 24.04
CA LYS A 314 2.51 20.65 23.02
C LYS A 314 3.70 21.62 22.94
N SER A 315 4.57 21.63 23.94
CA SER A 315 5.84 22.35 23.89
C SER A 315 6.90 21.68 23.02
N SER A 316 6.65 20.46 22.51
CA SER A 316 7.52 19.83 21.53
C SER A 316 7.54 20.64 20.23
N THR A 317 8.69 20.70 19.57
CA THR A 317 8.85 21.46 18.32
C THR A 317 9.76 20.74 17.35
N VAL A 318 9.57 20.96 16.04
CA VAL A 318 10.49 20.50 15.00
C VAL A 318 10.73 21.65 14.06
N TYR A 319 11.97 22.13 13.98
CA TYR A 319 12.32 23.29 13.17
C TYR A 319 12.98 22.89 11.85
N ASN A 320 12.55 23.53 10.77
CA ASN A 320 13.21 23.42 9.47
C ASN A 320 14.44 24.35 9.37
N MET A 321 15.07 24.37 8.20
CA MET A 321 16.26 25.21 7.94
C MET A 321 15.99 26.72 8.08
N GLN A 322 14.75 27.16 7.92
CA GLN A 322 14.30 28.55 8.09
C GLN A 322 13.82 28.85 9.52
N THR A 323 14.03 27.94 10.48
CA THR A 323 13.58 28.07 11.88
C THR A 323 12.06 28.20 12.05
N LYS A 324 11.28 27.74 11.07
CA LYS A 324 9.82 27.58 11.20
C LYS A 324 9.53 26.25 11.88
N ASN A 325 8.67 26.25 12.91
CA ASN A 325 8.15 25.02 13.49
C ASN A 325 7.24 24.33 12.45
N ILE A 326 7.61 23.13 12.05
CA ILE A 326 6.93 22.28 11.07
C ILE A 326 6.33 21.02 11.70
N LEU A 327 6.28 20.94 13.03
CA LEU A 327 5.61 19.83 13.72
C LEU A 327 4.10 19.93 13.51
N THR A 328 3.52 18.91 12.90
CA THR A 328 2.10 18.86 12.51
C THR A 328 1.35 17.73 13.16
N ASN A 329 2.03 16.62 13.45
CA ASN A 329 1.45 15.47 14.10
C ASN A 329 2.26 15.08 15.34
N MET A 330 1.56 14.70 16.40
CA MET A 330 2.14 14.14 17.61
C MET A 330 1.28 12.97 18.05
N ASP A 331 1.90 11.80 18.21
CA ASP A 331 1.22 10.63 18.73
C ASP A 331 1.88 10.11 20.02
N GLY A 332 1.06 9.53 20.88
CA GLY A 332 1.47 8.99 22.17
C GLY A 332 1.60 7.48 22.17
N LEU A 333 2.04 6.94 23.30
CA LEU A 333 2.02 5.51 23.59
C LEU A 333 0.92 5.23 24.62
N GLU A 334 -0.12 4.52 24.20
CA GLU A 334 -1.20 4.05 25.06
C GLU A 334 -0.88 2.67 25.64
N LEU A 335 -0.93 2.54 26.96
CA LEU A 335 -0.54 1.36 27.71
C LEU A 335 -1.68 0.89 28.61
N SER A 336 -1.71 -0.40 28.94
CA SER A 336 -2.55 -0.95 30.00
C SER A 336 -1.71 -1.81 30.94
N ILE A 337 -1.67 -1.42 32.21
CA ILE A 337 -0.99 -2.16 33.27
C ILE A 337 -1.87 -3.31 33.71
N VAL A 338 -1.40 -4.53 33.50
CA VAL A 338 -2.10 -5.76 33.87
C VAL A 338 -1.42 -6.46 35.04
N GLU A 339 -2.19 -7.28 35.75
CA GLU A 339 -1.68 -8.07 36.86
C GLU A 339 -0.69 -9.13 36.33
N VAL A 340 0.41 -9.34 37.06
CA VAL A 340 1.29 -10.47 36.81
C VAL A 340 0.49 -11.72 37.16
N ILE A 341 0.07 -12.49 36.15
CA ILE A 341 -0.47 -13.82 36.40
C ILE A 341 0.71 -14.65 36.89
N PRO A 342 0.79 -15.03 38.18
CA PRO A 342 1.90 -15.83 38.66
C PRO A 342 1.96 -17.11 37.81
N PRO A 343 3.16 -17.53 37.37
CA PRO A 343 3.29 -18.76 36.62
C PRO A 343 2.65 -19.88 37.44
N ILE A 344 1.70 -20.60 36.84
CA ILE A 344 1.01 -21.71 37.48
C ILE A 344 2.09 -22.73 37.87
N THR A 345 2.42 -22.82 39.15
CA THR A 345 3.53 -23.63 39.69
C THR A 345 3.24 -25.14 39.73
N GLY A 346 2.52 -25.66 38.73
CA GLY A 346 2.57 -27.08 38.41
C GLY A 346 3.92 -27.40 37.74
N PRO A 347 4.56 -28.55 38.01
CA PRO A 347 5.84 -28.90 37.40
C PRO A 347 5.66 -29.17 35.90
N ILE A 348 5.75 -28.11 35.11
CA ILE A 348 6.01 -28.19 33.68
C ILE A 348 7.44 -27.67 33.52
N SER A 349 8.37 -28.56 33.18
CA SER A 349 9.75 -28.21 32.89
C SER A 349 9.82 -27.35 31.63
N ILE A 350 9.90 -26.03 31.78
CA ILE A 350 10.17 -25.13 30.67
C ILE A 350 11.67 -24.78 30.70
N PRO A 351 12.42 -25.04 29.61
CA PRO A 351 13.84 -24.74 29.54
C PRO A 351 14.10 -23.22 29.58
N PRO A 352 15.30 -22.77 29.97
CA PRO A 352 15.65 -21.34 29.99
C PRO A 352 15.61 -20.76 28.58
N ILE A 353 14.85 -19.67 28.37
CA ILE A 353 14.87 -18.90 27.12
C ILE A 353 16.01 -17.88 27.22
N THR A 354 17.17 -18.27 26.70
CA THR A 354 18.33 -17.40 26.44
C THR A 354 18.70 -17.39 24.94
N GLY A 355 17.73 -17.68 24.06
CA GLY A 355 17.95 -17.73 22.62
C GLY A 355 17.65 -16.40 21.96
N ASP A 356 18.42 -16.06 20.92
CA ASP A 356 18.03 -15.07 19.91
C ASP A 356 16.54 -15.24 19.56
N PRO A 357 15.80 -14.15 19.31
CA PRO A 357 14.41 -14.23 18.89
C PRO A 357 14.35 -15.15 17.67
N GLY A 358 13.83 -16.37 17.89
CA GLY A 358 13.75 -17.39 16.87
C GLY A 358 12.89 -16.90 15.71
N PRO A 359 12.94 -17.60 14.57
CA PRO A 359 12.20 -17.20 13.39
C PRO A 359 10.71 -17.01 13.69
N LEU A 360 10.14 -15.92 13.16
CA LEU A 360 8.71 -15.64 13.24
C LEU A 360 8.02 -16.68 12.34
N SER A 361 7.12 -17.45 12.93
CA SER A 361 6.35 -18.48 12.21
C SER A 361 4.86 -18.13 12.26
N LEU A 362 4.21 -18.14 11.09
CA LEU A 362 2.77 -17.98 10.94
C LEU A 362 2.17 -19.33 10.52
N ASN A 363 1.40 -19.95 11.40
CA ASN A 363 0.52 -21.07 11.05
C ASN A 363 -0.76 -20.47 10.46
N LEU A 364 -0.95 -20.65 9.16
CA LEU A 364 -2.03 -20.03 8.40
C LEU A 364 -3.10 -21.06 8.07
N LYS A 365 -4.36 -20.67 8.21
CA LYS A 365 -5.52 -21.39 7.63
C LYS A 365 -6.20 -20.54 6.59
N LEU A 366 -6.41 -21.10 5.40
CA LEU A 366 -6.97 -20.40 4.24
C LEU A 366 -8.20 -21.13 3.71
N ARG A 367 -9.05 -20.38 2.99
CA ARG A 367 -10.17 -20.92 2.22
C ARG A 367 -10.11 -20.41 0.79
N PHE A 368 -10.17 -21.32 -0.17
CA PHE A 368 -10.17 -20.99 -1.60
C PHE A 368 -11.57 -21.12 -2.17
N GLN A 369 -11.91 -20.25 -3.12
CA GLN A 369 -13.22 -20.26 -3.78
C GLN A 369 -13.43 -21.58 -4.53
N GLY A 370 -14.60 -22.21 -4.36
CA GLY A 370 -14.96 -23.44 -5.08
C GLY A 370 -14.41 -24.74 -4.48
N ILE A 371 -13.47 -24.69 -3.53
CA ILE A 371 -12.90 -25.88 -2.88
C ILE A 371 -13.59 -26.08 -1.52
N LEU A 372 -14.62 -26.92 -1.49
CA LEU A 372 -15.50 -27.12 -0.32
C LEU A 372 -15.21 -28.40 0.48
N ALA A 373 -14.31 -29.24 -0.02
CA ALA A 373 -13.86 -30.48 0.60
C ALA A 373 -12.41 -30.77 0.17
N GLU A 374 -11.77 -31.76 0.80
CA GLU A 374 -10.43 -32.18 0.40
C GLU A 374 -10.39 -32.62 -1.07
N PRO A 375 -9.53 -32.03 -1.91
CA PRO A 375 -9.30 -32.51 -3.27
C PRO A 375 -8.71 -33.93 -3.28
N ALA A 376 -8.62 -34.54 -4.48
CA ALA A 376 -7.86 -35.78 -4.62
C ALA A 376 -6.39 -35.59 -4.16
N HIS A 377 -5.73 -36.67 -3.75
CA HIS A 377 -4.40 -36.64 -3.16
C HIS A 377 -3.34 -35.95 -4.05
N GLU A 378 -3.48 -36.02 -5.37
CA GLU A 378 -2.61 -35.33 -6.32
C GLU A 378 -2.83 -33.80 -6.39
N PHE A 379 -3.97 -33.30 -5.87
CA PHE A 379 -4.36 -31.89 -5.90
C PHE A 379 -4.53 -31.26 -4.52
N ASN A 380 -4.38 -32.01 -3.42
CA ASN A 380 -4.54 -31.50 -2.05
C ASN A 380 -3.33 -30.72 -1.52
N HIS A 381 -2.39 -30.36 -2.41
CA HIS A 381 -1.21 -29.55 -2.14
C HIS A 381 -1.15 -28.30 -3.03
N LEU A 382 -0.91 -27.13 -2.44
CA LEU A 382 -0.76 -25.87 -3.17
C LEU A 382 0.46 -25.10 -2.70
N LYS A 383 1.21 -24.52 -3.64
CA LYS A 383 2.23 -23.51 -3.34
C LYS A 383 1.59 -22.13 -3.31
N VAL A 384 1.63 -21.50 -2.14
CA VAL A 384 1.02 -20.18 -1.90
C VAL A 384 2.12 -19.19 -1.55
N LYS A 385 2.14 -18.06 -2.24
CA LYS A 385 3.01 -16.94 -1.88
C LYS A 385 2.36 -16.17 -0.75
N VAL A 386 3.09 -16.02 0.34
CA VAL A 386 2.67 -15.29 1.55
C VAL A 386 3.65 -14.13 1.73
N SER A 387 3.15 -12.90 1.69
CA SER A 387 3.94 -11.70 1.96
C SER A 387 3.48 -11.03 3.24
N LEU A 388 4.40 -10.73 4.15
CA LEU A 388 4.16 -9.99 5.38
C LEU A 388 4.68 -8.56 5.22
N VAL A 389 3.83 -7.56 5.49
CA VAL A 389 4.18 -6.14 5.36
C VAL A 389 3.84 -5.42 6.66
N SER A 390 4.77 -4.59 7.14
CA SER A 390 4.58 -3.74 8.31
C SER A 390 4.04 -2.38 7.90
N THR A 391 3.23 -1.73 8.75
CA THR A 391 2.83 -0.33 8.60
C THR A 391 4.03 0.62 8.68
N PHE A 392 5.14 0.19 9.28
CA PHE A 392 6.36 0.97 9.43
C PHE A 392 7.35 0.78 8.26
N ASP A 393 7.20 -0.29 7.48
CA ASP A 393 8.07 -0.63 6.35
C ASP A 393 7.25 -1.25 5.22
N SER A 394 7.08 -0.50 4.14
CA SER A 394 6.35 -0.93 2.95
C SER A 394 7.10 -1.97 2.11
N SER A 395 8.39 -2.26 2.40
CA SER A 395 9.21 -3.14 1.56
C SER A 395 8.86 -4.63 1.68
N GLY A 396 8.14 -5.04 2.74
CA GLY A 396 7.64 -6.40 2.94
C GLY A 396 8.68 -7.52 2.90
N GLU A 397 8.25 -8.74 3.19
CA GLU A 397 9.00 -9.97 2.90
C GLU A 397 8.02 -11.01 2.39
N ALA A 398 8.42 -11.78 1.37
CA ALA A 398 7.58 -12.81 0.77
C ALA A 398 8.26 -14.17 0.80
N THR A 399 7.49 -15.21 1.09
CA THR A 399 7.92 -16.60 1.07
C THR A 399 6.91 -17.47 0.33
N LEU A 400 7.36 -18.60 -0.22
CA LEU A 400 6.50 -19.61 -0.85
C LEU A 400 6.30 -20.75 0.15
N VAL A 401 5.04 -21.05 0.45
CA VAL A 401 4.64 -22.02 1.47
C VAL A 401 3.84 -23.15 0.82
N ASP A 402 4.12 -24.38 1.21
CA ASP A 402 3.30 -25.53 0.85
C ASP A 402 2.10 -25.62 1.80
N PHE A 403 0.90 -25.57 1.24
CA PHE A 403 -0.37 -25.73 1.94
C PHE A 403 -0.96 -27.10 1.65
N VAL A 404 -1.62 -27.68 2.65
CA VAL A 404 -2.34 -28.97 2.54
C VAL A 404 -3.79 -28.77 2.92
N SER A 405 -4.71 -29.29 2.11
CA SER A 405 -6.15 -29.26 2.41
C SER A 405 -6.53 -30.32 3.44
N ASP A 406 -7.49 -30.01 4.30
CA ASP A 406 -8.20 -30.98 5.12
C ASP A 406 -9.55 -31.38 4.49
N LYS A 407 -10.26 -32.30 5.16
CA LYS A 407 -11.57 -32.83 4.79
C LYS A 407 -12.66 -31.76 4.57
N ASP A 408 -12.52 -30.59 5.19
CA ASP A 408 -13.49 -29.49 5.12
C ASP A 408 -13.09 -28.44 4.07
N GLY A 409 -12.04 -28.71 3.27
CA GLY A 409 -11.52 -27.79 2.26
C GLY A 409 -10.72 -26.63 2.86
N ILE A 410 -10.27 -26.74 4.12
CA ILE A 410 -9.43 -25.74 4.78
C ILE A 410 -7.97 -26.06 4.52
N TRP A 411 -7.22 -25.06 4.08
CA TRP A 411 -5.83 -25.22 3.71
C TRP A 411 -4.91 -24.71 4.81
N SER A 412 -4.02 -25.56 5.30
CA SER A 412 -3.07 -25.22 6.37
C SER A 412 -1.62 -25.21 5.88
N GLY A 413 -0.84 -24.22 6.32
CA GLY A 413 0.58 -24.07 5.99
C GLY A 413 1.34 -23.24 7.03
N GLU A 414 2.67 -23.39 7.10
CA GLU A 414 3.54 -22.67 8.03
C GLU A 414 4.48 -21.73 7.24
N ALA A 415 4.29 -20.42 7.39
CA ALA A 415 5.13 -19.40 6.78
C ALA A 415 6.18 -18.92 7.78
N THR A 416 7.46 -19.12 7.46
CA THR A 416 8.57 -18.71 8.34
C THR A 416 9.29 -17.51 7.74
N PHE A 417 9.43 -16.45 8.54
CA PHE A 417 10.17 -15.22 8.20
C PHE A 417 11.40 -15.14 9.09
N ASN A 418 12.58 -14.92 8.48
CA ASN A 418 13.84 -14.93 9.21
C ASN A 418 14.12 -13.54 9.83
N PRO A 419 14.07 -13.37 11.16
CA PRO A 419 14.58 -12.18 11.83
C PRO A 419 16.09 -12.05 11.56
N PRO A 420 16.61 -10.81 11.44
CA PRO A 420 16.73 -10.00 12.65
C PRO A 420 16.28 -8.53 12.55
N THR A 421 15.66 -8.05 11.46
CA THR A 421 15.54 -6.58 11.28
C THR A 421 14.20 -5.99 10.85
N LYS A 422 13.18 -6.78 10.50
CA LYS A 422 11.95 -6.21 9.89
C LYS A 422 10.63 -6.51 10.62
N PHE A 423 10.54 -7.64 11.31
CA PHE A 423 9.28 -8.07 11.93
C PHE A 423 9.50 -8.26 13.42
N PHE A 424 8.85 -7.39 14.20
CA PHE A 424 8.85 -7.43 15.65
C PHE A 424 7.46 -7.86 16.16
N PRO A 425 7.37 -8.60 17.28
CA PRO A 425 6.09 -8.82 17.94
C PRO A 425 5.35 -7.48 18.17
N GLY A 426 4.05 -7.46 17.95
CA GLY A 426 3.24 -6.24 17.98
C GLY A 426 2.21 -6.18 16.86
N GLY A 427 1.42 -5.11 16.85
CA GLY A 427 0.45 -4.81 15.78
C GLY A 427 1.07 -4.13 14.57
N GLY A 428 0.23 -3.72 13.62
CA GLY A 428 0.69 -2.96 12.45
C GLY A 428 1.07 -3.84 11.27
N TYR A 429 0.58 -5.08 11.18
CA TYR A 429 0.90 -5.96 10.05
C TYR A 429 -0.29 -6.19 9.13
N LYS A 430 0.01 -6.36 7.85
CA LYS A 430 -0.91 -6.89 6.85
C LYS A 430 -0.24 -8.03 6.09
N LEU A 431 -1.05 -9.02 5.74
CA LEU A 431 -0.64 -10.20 4.98
C LEU A 431 -1.17 -10.08 3.55
N PHE A 432 -0.35 -10.42 2.57
CA PHE A 432 -0.80 -10.65 1.20
C PHE A 432 -0.67 -12.12 0.88
N VAL A 433 -1.77 -12.75 0.49
CA VAL A 433 -1.82 -14.18 0.18
C VAL A 433 -2.17 -14.36 -1.29
N LYS A 434 -1.35 -15.12 -2.01
CA LYS A 434 -1.47 -15.32 -3.46
C LYS A 434 -1.31 -16.79 -3.83
N GLY A 435 -2.40 -17.42 -4.25
CA GLY A 435 -2.41 -18.79 -4.77
C GLY A 435 -2.07 -18.86 -6.27
N PRO A 436 -1.85 -20.07 -6.82
CA PRO A 436 -1.32 -20.25 -8.19
C PRO A 436 -2.32 -19.91 -9.31
N LYS A 437 -3.61 -19.86 -8.99
CA LYS A 437 -4.73 -19.52 -9.90
C LYS A 437 -5.71 -18.52 -9.28
N HIS A 438 -5.28 -17.85 -8.21
CA HIS A 438 -6.13 -17.02 -7.35
C HIS A 438 -5.70 -15.57 -7.38
N LEU A 439 -6.62 -14.62 -7.24
CA LEU A 439 -6.28 -13.22 -7.02
C LEU A 439 -5.47 -13.05 -5.71
N GLN A 440 -4.55 -12.09 -5.70
CA GLN A 440 -3.86 -11.73 -4.45
C GLN A 440 -4.86 -11.08 -3.50
N LYS A 441 -4.89 -11.53 -2.25
CA LYS A 441 -5.75 -10.95 -1.22
C LYS A 441 -4.93 -10.26 -0.14
N ARG A 442 -5.27 -9.01 0.15
CA ARG A 442 -4.75 -8.29 1.32
C ARG A 442 -5.62 -8.62 2.54
N ILE A 443 -4.99 -8.99 3.66
CA ILE A 443 -5.64 -9.37 4.91
C ILE A 443 -5.00 -8.60 6.05
N CYS A 444 -5.81 -7.93 6.86
CA CYS A 444 -5.30 -6.99 7.85
C CYS A 444 -5.65 -7.34 9.29
N GLU A 445 -6.41 -8.40 9.56
CA GLU A 445 -6.85 -8.77 10.91
C GLU A 445 -6.51 -10.24 11.19
N ASN A 446 -6.34 -10.62 12.46
CA ASN A 446 -6.05 -12.01 12.85
C ASN A 446 -7.23 -12.98 12.58
N LEU A 447 -8.46 -12.47 12.53
CA LEU A 447 -9.70 -13.23 12.36
C LEU A 447 -10.65 -12.48 11.40
N PRO A 448 -10.24 -12.30 10.13
CA PRO A 448 -10.98 -11.48 9.19
C PRO A 448 -12.33 -12.14 8.87
N LYS A 449 -13.34 -11.32 8.54
CA LYS A 449 -14.68 -11.77 8.18
C LYS A 449 -15.19 -11.00 6.98
N GLU A 450 -15.81 -11.70 6.04
CA GLU A 450 -16.62 -11.06 5.00
C GLU A 450 -18.11 -11.39 5.12
N THR A 451 -18.93 -10.47 4.61
CA THR A 451 -20.39 -10.62 4.62
C THR A 451 -20.92 -11.36 3.39
N ALA A 452 -20.14 -11.35 2.31
CA ALA A 452 -20.35 -12.12 1.10
C ALA A 452 -19.00 -12.54 0.50
N GLU A 453 -18.99 -13.62 -0.27
CA GLU A 453 -17.76 -14.19 -0.84
C GLU A 453 -16.98 -13.15 -1.67
N GLY A 454 -15.70 -12.98 -1.34
CA GLY A 454 -14.78 -12.09 -2.04
C GLY A 454 -14.88 -10.60 -1.66
N THR A 455 -15.84 -10.21 -0.82
CA THR A 455 -16.10 -8.81 -0.47
C THR A 455 -15.22 -8.25 0.63
N TYR A 456 -14.37 -9.06 1.27
CA TYR A 456 -13.42 -8.55 2.26
C TYR A 456 -12.56 -7.43 1.68
N HIS A 457 -12.40 -6.34 2.43
CA HIS A 457 -11.45 -5.29 2.09
C HIS A 457 -10.92 -4.66 3.38
N CYS A 458 -9.64 -4.31 3.39
CA CYS A 458 -9.01 -3.62 4.51
C CYS A 458 -7.90 -2.70 3.99
N GLU A 459 -7.61 -1.62 4.69
CA GLU A 459 -6.56 -0.66 4.33
C GLU A 459 -5.38 -0.70 5.32
N ASN A 460 -5.70 -0.67 6.62
CA ASN A 460 -4.73 -0.56 7.70
C ASN A 460 -4.33 -1.95 8.21
N GLY A 461 -3.04 -2.18 8.46
CA GLY A 461 -2.57 -3.44 9.04
C GLY A 461 -2.86 -3.51 10.54
N GLU A 462 -3.74 -4.42 10.95
CA GLU A 462 -4.13 -4.65 12.35
C GLU A 462 -3.70 -6.04 12.86
N ILE A 463 -2.97 -6.83 12.06
CA ILE A 463 -2.47 -8.13 12.49
C ILE A 463 -1.47 -7.91 13.63
N VAL A 464 -1.72 -8.58 14.75
CA VAL A 464 -0.82 -8.59 15.91
C VAL A 464 -0.04 -9.90 15.93
N LEU A 465 1.28 -9.78 15.91
CA LEU A 465 2.23 -10.88 15.98
C LEU A 465 2.77 -11.04 17.41
N GLN A 466 2.89 -12.28 17.84
CA GLN A 466 3.55 -12.71 19.06
C GLN A 466 4.96 -13.25 18.74
N PRO A 467 5.88 -13.28 19.72
CA PRO A 467 7.16 -13.96 19.54
C PRO A 467 6.96 -15.44 19.18
N GLY A 468 7.69 -15.93 18.19
CA GLY A 468 7.64 -17.33 17.77
C GLY A 468 6.45 -17.67 16.87
N LYS A 469 5.63 -18.64 17.29
CA LYS A 469 4.52 -19.18 16.48
C LYS A 469 3.24 -18.35 16.65
N ASN A 470 2.61 -18.06 15.52
CA ASN A 470 1.38 -17.28 15.44
C ASN A 470 0.33 -18.07 14.66
N ASP A 471 -0.80 -18.38 15.29
CA ASP A 471 -1.91 -19.04 14.63
C ASP A 471 -2.88 -17.99 14.07
N LEU A 472 -2.96 -17.90 12.74
CA LEU A 472 -3.85 -16.99 12.03
C LEU A 472 -4.91 -17.79 11.27
N ASP A 473 -6.16 -17.66 11.71
CA ASP A 473 -7.29 -18.28 11.05
C ASP A 473 -7.94 -17.30 10.08
N LEU A 474 -7.59 -17.42 8.80
CA LEU A 474 -8.03 -16.53 7.73
C LEU A 474 -9.18 -17.14 6.92
N THR A 475 -9.80 -18.21 7.42
CA THR A 475 -10.88 -18.93 6.73
C THR A 475 -12.18 -18.13 6.58
N GLY A 476 -12.30 -17.00 7.27
CA GLY A 476 -13.40 -16.05 7.15
C GLY A 476 -13.33 -15.16 5.90
N VAL A 477 -12.31 -15.31 5.05
CA VAL A 477 -12.15 -14.63 3.76
C VAL A 477 -11.87 -15.65 2.67
N PHE A 478 -12.58 -15.56 1.55
CA PHE A 478 -12.34 -16.41 0.40
C PHE A 478 -11.27 -15.83 -0.52
N LEU A 479 -10.29 -16.65 -0.88
CA LEU A 479 -9.35 -16.34 -1.97
C LEU A 479 -10.02 -16.67 -3.31
N LEU A 480 -10.39 -15.62 -4.04
CA LEU A 480 -11.06 -15.72 -5.34
C LEU A 480 -10.13 -16.32 -6.40
N VAL A 481 -10.67 -17.18 -7.26
CA VAL A 481 -9.96 -17.73 -8.42
C VAL A 481 -9.97 -16.75 -9.59
N GLY A 482 -9.20 -17.04 -10.64
CA GLY A 482 -9.39 -16.44 -11.96
C GLY A 482 -8.21 -15.68 -12.53
N ASP A 483 -7.16 -15.41 -11.74
CA ASP A 483 -5.89 -14.89 -12.27
C ASP A 483 -5.03 -16.08 -12.72
N LEU A 484 -5.24 -16.52 -13.96
CA LEU A 484 -4.63 -17.73 -14.49
C LEU A 484 -3.26 -17.44 -15.12
N PRO A 485 -2.31 -18.37 -15.01
CA PRO A 485 -0.96 -18.12 -15.52
C PRO A 485 -0.95 -18.03 -17.05
N ASN A 486 -0.50 -16.89 -17.58
CA ASN A 486 -0.21 -16.65 -18.98
C ASN A 486 1.29 -16.72 -19.21
N ASN A 487 1.77 -17.72 -19.95
CA ASN A 487 3.20 -18.02 -20.12
C ASN A 487 3.93 -18.22 -18.78
N GLY A 488 3.25 -18.84 -17.81
CA GLY A 488 3.80 -19.15 -16.49
C GLY A 488 3.79 -17.99 -15.49
N ALA A 489 3.21 -16.84 -15.84
CA ALA A 489 3.08 -15.68 -14.96
C ALA A 489 1.62 -15.26 -14.80
N GLN A 490 1.25 -14.85 -13.59
CA GLN A 490 -0.05 -14.25 -13.27
C GLN A 490 0.06 -12.72 -13.40
N ASP A 491 -1.01 -12.06 -13.86
CA ASP A 491 -1.01 -10.62 -14.15
C ASP A 491 -1.73 -9.77 -13.09
N GLY A 492 -2.32 -10.41 -12.08
CA GLY A 492 -3.03 -9.76 -10.98
C GLY A 492 -4.50 -9.45 -11.28
N VAL A 493 -5.01 -9.76 -12.48
CA VAL A 493 -6.33 -9.30 -12.92
C VAL A 493 -7.11 -10.41 -13.63
N VAL A 494 -8.30 -10.75 -13.12
CA VAL A 494 -9.22 -11.62 -13.85
C VAL A 494 -9.78 -10.86 -15.04
N ASN A 495 -9.53 -11.35 -16.26
CA ASN A 495 -9.93 -10.67 -17.47
C ASN A 495 -10.42 -11.65 -18.56
N SER A 496 -10.65 -11.13 -19.77
CA SER A 496 -11.19 -11.93 -20.88
C SER A 496 -10.29 -13.09 -21.32
N TYR A 497 -8.98 -13.00 -21.04
CA TYR A 497 -8.03 -14.08 -21.27
C TYR A 497 -8.36 -15.28 -20.40
N ASP A 498 -8.51 -15.09 -19.08
CA ASP A 498 -8.74 -16.17 -18.12
C ASP A 498 -10.06 -16.90 -18.41
N ILE A 499 -11.13 -16.14 -18.68
CA ILE A 499 -12.43 -16.69 -19.09
C ILE A 499 -12.26 -17.54 -20.35
N SER A 500 -11.54 -17.03 -21.35
CA SER A 500 -11.34 -17.73 -22.61
C SER A 500 -10.50 -18.98 -22.42
N LEU A 501 -9.53 -18.95 -21.50
CA LEU A 501 -8.67 -20.08 -21.19
C LEU A 501 -9.47 -21.23 -20.56
N VAL A 502 -10.32 -20.94 -19.57
CA VAL A 502 -11.23 -21.96 -18.99
C VAL A 502 -12.20 -22.47 -20.05
N ARG A 503 -12.85 -21.56 -20.79
CA ARG A 503 -13.84 -21.93 -21.82
C ARG A 503 -13.27 -22.84 -22.91
N ASN A 504 -12.06 -22.55 -23.38
CA ASN A 504 -11.42 -23.31 -24.45
C ASN A 504 -10.98 -24.71 -23.99
N ASN A 505 -10.93 -24.96 -22.69
CA ASN A 505 -10.51 -26.21 -22.08
C ASN A 505 -11.66 -26.99 -21.43
N LEU A 506 -12.91 -26.55 -21.62
CA LEU A 506 -14.09 -27.24 -21.07
C LEU A 506 -14.19 -28.70 -21.54
N GLY A 507 -14.42 -29.60 -20.59
CA GLY A 507 -14.51 -31.04 -20.79
C GLY A 507 -13.15 -31.74 -20.86
N ASN A 508 -12.05 -31.01 -20.68
CA ASN A 508 -10.72 -31.58 -20.71
C ASN A 508 -10.27 -32.05 -19.32
N SER A 509 -9.50 -33.13 -19.30
CA SER A 509 -8.96 -33.78 -18.10
C SER A 509 -7.49 -34.18 -18.27
N ASP A 510 -6.81 -33.69 -19.31
CA ASP A 510 -5.38 -33.90 -19.43
C ASP A 510 -4.62 -33.10 -18.36
N ALA A 511 -3.51 -33.65 -17.87
CA ALA A 511 -2.80 -33.12 -16.71
C ALA A 511 -2.28 -31.68 -16.90
N GLU A 512 -1.88 -31.30 -18.12
CA GLU A 512 -1.39 -29.95 -18.40
C GLU A 512 -2.53 -28.93 -18.36
N THR A 513 -3.67 -29.28 -18.95
CA THR A 513 -4.88 -28.45 -18.94
C THR A 513 -5.49 -28.33 -17.55
N VAL A 514 -5.55 -29.43 -16.79
CA VAL A 514 -6.02 -29.43 -15.39
C VAL A 514 -5.13 -28.55 -14.52
N ALA A 515 -3.81 -28.67 -14.65
CA ALA A 515 -2.88 -27.79 -13.93
C ALA A 515 -3.16 -26.30 -14.21
N LEU A 516 -3.56 -25.98 -15.44
CA LEU A 516 -3.78 -24.62 -15.92
C LEU A 516 -5.15 -24.03 -15.56
N ALA A 517 -6.24 -24.80 -15.69
CA ALA A 517 -7.60 -24.24 -15.73
C ALA A 517 -8.64 -24.93 -14.82
N ASP A 518 -8.29 -26.00 -14.12
CA ASP A 518 -9.14 -26.58 -13.07
C ASP A 518 -9.03 -25.70 -11.81
N LEU A 519 -10.11 -24.99 -11.46
CA LEU A 519 -10.14 -23.98 -10.41
C LEU A 519 -10.58 -24.57 -9.07
N ASN A 520 -11.46 -25.57 -9.07
CA ASN A 520 -11.96 -26.24 -7.86
C ASN A 520 -11.14 -27.48 -7.45
N LEU A 521 -10.14 -27.85 -8.26
CA LEU A 521 -9.22 -28.98 -8.05
C LEU A 521 -9.92 -30.35 -8.03
N ASP A 522 -10.98 -30.51 -8.84
CA ASP A 522 -11.72 -31.77 -8.94
C ASP A 522 -11.21 -32.73 -10.03
N GLY A 523 -10.14 -32.35 -10.74
CA GLY A 523 -9.42 -33.17 -11.72
C GLY A 523 -9.93 -33.03 -13.15
N LYS A 524 -10.81 -32.07 -13.44
CA LYS A 524 -11.36 -31.78 -14.77
C LYS A 524 -11.64 -30.28 -14.88
N VAL A 525 -11.67 -29.77 -16.11
CA VAL A 525 -12.10 -28.40 -16.38
C VAL A 525 -13.53 -28.44 -16.89
N ASP A 526 -14.50 -27.94 -16.13
CA ASP A 526 -15.92 -27.98 -16.49
C ASP A 526 -16.67 -26.66 -16.23
N THR A 527 -18.00 -26.72 -16.34
CA THR A 527 -18.86 -25.54 -16.18
C THR A 527 -18.81 -24.92 -14.78
N GLN A 528 -18.37 -25.66 -13.76
CA GLN A 528 -18.14 -25.14 -12.42
C GLN A 528 -16.96 -24.17 -12.42
N ASP A 529 -15.82 -24.54 -13.01
CA ASP A 529 -14.65 -23.64 -13.15
C ASP A 529 -15.02 -22.38 -13.92
N TYR A 530 -15.77 -22.55 -15.01
CA TYR A 530 -16.27 -21.42 -15.78
C TYR A 530 -17.18 -20.51 -14.95
N SER A 531 -18.02 -21.06 -14.08
CA SER A 531 -18.88 -20.27 -13.20
C SER A 531 -18.08 -19.55 -12.12
N LEU A 532 -17.03 -20.18 -11.58
CA LEU A 532 -16.16 -19.60 -10.57
C LEU A 532 -15.39 -18.38 -11.10
N VAL A 533 -14.79 -18.46 -12.30
CA VAL A 533 -14.08 -17.31 -12.90
C VAL A 533 -15.04 -16.17 -13.22
N ILE A 534 -16.27 -16.46 -13.65
CA ILE A 534 -17.31 -15.44 -13.87
C ILE A 534 -17.76 -14.79 -12.56
N ALA A 535 -17.87 -15.57 -11.48
CA ALA A 535 -18.18 -15.04 -10.16
C ALA A 535 -17.07 -14.12 -9.66
N ALA A 536 -15.80 -14.49 -9.83
CA ALA A 536 -14.66 -13.65 -9.45
C ALA A 536 -14.64 -12.30 -10.21
N LEU A 537 -14.99 -12.29 -11.51
CA LEU A 537 -15.12 -11.05 -12.30
C LEU A 537 -16.18 -10.08 -11.80
N SER A 538 -17.19 -10.58 -11.10
CA SER A 538 -18.24 -9.73 -10.53
C SER A 538 -17.78 -8.94 -9.30
N VAL A 539 -16.68 -9.38 -8.67
CA VAL A 539 -16.04 -8.68 -7.57
C VAL A 539 -15.02 -7.71 -8.17
N ARG A 540 -15.24 -6.41 -7.99
CA ARG A 540 -14.31 -5.38 -8.48
C ARG A 540 -12.95 -5.55 -7.79
N SER A 541 -11.93 -5.85 -8.57
CA SER A 541 -10.54 -5.95 -8.10
C SER A 541 -9.95 -4.55 -7.88
N ASP A 542 -10.34 -3.86 -6.79
CA ASP A 542 -9.71 -2.58 -6.41
C ASP A 542 -8.33 -2.79 -5.73
N GLU A 543 -7.81 -4.02 -5.61
CA GLU A 543 -6.58 -4.35 -4.85
C GLU A 543 -5.31 -4.55 -5.71
N GLY A 544 -5.32 -4.14 -6.99
CA GLY A 544 -4.13 -4.14 -7.84
C GLY A 544 -3.22 -2.94 -7.59
N GLU A 545 -2.27 -3.05 -6.66
CA GLU A 545 -1.06 -2.23 -6.59
C GLU A 545 0.20 -3.05 -6.91
#